data_AF-A0A6S8M248-F1
#
_entry.id   AF-A0A6S8M248-F1
#
_cell.length_a   1.000
_cell.length_b   1.000
_cell.length_c   1.000
_cell.angle_alpha   90.00
_cell.angle_beta   90.00
_cell.angle_gamma   90.00
#
_symmetry.space_group_name_H-M   'P 1'
#
loop_
_entity.id
_entity.type
_entity.pdbx_description
1 polymer ?
#
loop_
_entity_poly.entity_id
_entity_poly.type
_entity_poly.pdbx_seq_one_letter_code
_entity_poly.pdbx_strand_id
1 'polypeptide(L)'
;MLGCGETQDEVVDAFRQLRANDVDVVTLGQYMRPTKKHMAVEDYVTPEAFAVYQALAESMGFAYVASGPMVRSSYRAGEFYLTNMLRKGQRREVQQQEAAAAAAAAPSAAAVAAPQ
;
A
#
# COMPACT_ATOMS: atom_id res chain seq x y z
N MET A 1 -3.46 -13.55 -5.81
CA MET A 1 -3.57 -14.94 -5.31
C MET A 1 -2.32 -15.66 -5.76
N LEU A 2 -1.67 -16.38 -4.86
CA LEU A 2 -0.41 -17.07 -5.13
C LEU A 2 -0.63 -18.58 -5.35
N GLY A 3 0.31 -19.27 -5.99
CA GLY A 3 0.21 -20.70 -6.32
C GLY A 3 -0.41 -20.99 -7.68
N CYS A 4 -0.36 -20.01 -8.59
CA CYS A 4 -0.87 -20.08 -9.95
C CYS A 4 0.25 -20.32 -10.99
N GLY A 5 1.50 -20.49 -10.53
CA GLY A 5 2.70 -20.63 -11.37
C GLY A 5 3.52 -19.36 -11.51
N GLU A 6 3.22 -18.34 -10.71
CA GLU A 6 4.00 -17.12 -10.66
C GLU A 6 5.37 -17.33 -10.00
N THR A 7 6.37 -16.59 -10.49
CA THR A 7 7.69 -16.50 -9.88
C THR A 7 7.75 -15.37 -8.85
N GLN A 8 8.73 -15.44 -7.94
CA GLN A 8 8.95 -14.38 -6.95
C GLN A 8 9.19 -13.01 -7.61
N ASP A 9 9.93 -12.97 -8.72
CA ASP A 9 10.22 -11.73 -9.44
C ASP A 9 8.96 -11.10 -10.05
N GLU A 10 8.04 -11.91 -10.57
CA GLU A 10 6.74 -11.42 -11.08
C GLU A 10 5.86 -10.87 -9.96
N VAL A 11 5.89 -11.48 -8.77
CA VAL A 11 5.18 -10.95 -7.59
C VAL A 11 5.76 -9.59 -7.17
N VAL A 12 7.09 -9.47 -7.16
CA VAL A 12 7.77 -8.22 -6.83
C VAL A 12 7.52 -7.14 -7.88
N ASP A 13 7.50 -7.50 -9.16
CA ASP A 13 7.16 -6.56 -10.23
C ASP A 13 5.70 -6.09 -10.12
N ALA A 14 4.77 -7.00 -9.83
CA ALA A 14 3.39 -6.65 -9.55
C ALA A 14 3.27 -5.65 -8.38
N PHE A 15 4.05 -5.82 -7.30
CA PHE A 15 4.11 -4.82 -6.23
C PHE A 15 4.57 -3.46 -6.71
N ARG A 16 5.62 -3.38 -7.53
CA ARG A 16 6.08 -2.10 -8.10
C ARG A 16 5.00 -1.44 -8.93
N GLN A 17 4.31 -2.20 -9.78
CA GLN A 17 3.21 -1.68 -10.60
C GLN A 17 2.04 -1.17 -9.74
N LEU A 18 1.66 -1.92 -8.69
CA LEU A 18 0.63 -1.49 -7.75
C LEU A 18 1.02 -0.19 -7.04
N ARG A 19 2.27 -0.07 -6.60
CA ARG A 19 2.77 1.17 -5.98
C ARG A 19 2.82 2.35 -6.95
N ALA A 20 3.17 2.11 -8.22
CA ALA A 20 3.15 3.13 -9.27
C ALA A 20 1.74 3.65 -9.58
N ASN A 21 0.69 2.90 -9.22
CA ASN A 21 -0.72 3.28 -9.35
C ASN A 21 -1.36 3.65 -8.00
N ASP A 22 -0.56 4.07 -7.02
CA ASP A 22 -1.02 4.55 -5.71
C ASP A 22 -1.89 3.55 -4.92
N VAL A 23 -1.68 2.24 -5.12
CA VAL A 23 -2.42 1.22 -4.39
C VAL A 23 -1.92 1.12 -2.95
N ASP A 24 -2.74 1.58 -2.00
CA ASP A 24 -2.39 1.64 -0.58
C ASP A 24 -2.39 0.26 0.12
N VAL A 25 -3.21 -0.69 -0.33
CA VAL A 25 -3.48 -1.95 0.38
C VAL A 25 -3.30 -3.14 -0.56
N VAL A 26 -2.58 -4.16 -0.10
CA VAL A 26 -2.44 -5.41 -0.83
C VAL A 26 -2.75 -6.60 0.07
N THR A 27 -3.39 -7.62 -0.52
CA THR A 27 -3.68 -8.88 0.17
C THR A 27 -3.14 -10.05 -0.64
N LEU A 28 -2.46 -10.97 0.03
CA LEU A 28 -1.82 -12.14 -0.55
C LEU A 28 -2.41 -13.38 0.09
N GLY A 29 -3.14 -14.16 -0.72
CA GLY A 29 -3.78 -15.41 -0.30
C GLY A 29 -3.43 -16.55 -1.26
N GLN A 30 -3.48 -17.78 -0.73
CA GLN A 30 -3.28 -18.98 -1.54
C GLN A 30 -4.45 -19.18 -2.51
N TYR A 31 -4.13 -19.43 -3.78
CA TYR A 31 -5.09 -19.90 -4.77
C TYR A 31 -5.64 -21.25 -4.37
N MET A 32 -6.93 -21.26 -4.03
CA MET A 32 -7.69 -22.45 -3.72
C MET A 32 -8.61 -22.75 -4.89
N ARG A 33 -8.22 -23.75 -5.68
CA ARG A 33 -9.00 -24.23 -6.82
C ARG A 33 -10.40 -24.67 -6.35
N PRO A 34 -11.49 -24.00 -6.78
CA PRO A 34 -12.83 -24.32 -6.29
C PRO A 34 -13.33 -25.69 -6.75
N THR A 35 -13.05 -26.05 -8.00
CA THR A 35 -13.44 -27.34 -8.60
C THR A 35 -12.40 -27.79 -9.63
N LYS A 36 -12.45 -29.07 -10.01
CA LYS A 36 -11.58 -29.66 -11.05
C LYS A 36 -11.70 -29.03 -12.45
N LYS A 37 -12.68 -28.15 -12.69
CA LYS A 37 -12.82 -27.42 -13.96
C LYS A 37 -12.02 -26.12 -14.02
N HIS A 38 -11.62 -25.59 -12.86
CA HIS A 38 -10.81 -24.38 -12.78
C HIS A 38 -9.33 -24.69 -12.99
N MET A 39 -8.51 -23.65 -13.17
CA MET A 39 -7.04 -23.77 -13.25
C MET A 39 -6.49 -24.66 -12.13
N ALA A 40 -5.51 -25.50 -12.44
CA ALA A 40 -4.84 -26.30 -11.43
C ALA A 40 -4.11 -25.39 -10.43
N VAL A 41 -3.95 -25.86 -9.20
CA VAL A 41 -2.98 -25.22 -8.29
C VAL A 41 -1.61 -25.69 -8.78
N GLU A 42 -0.72 -24.75 -9.07
CA GLU A 42 0.66 -25.08 -9.46
C GLU A 42 1.45 -25.41 -8.21
N ASP A 43 1.42 -24.51 -7.22
CA ASP A 43 2.18 -24.64 -5.97
C ASP A 43 1.38 -24.21 -4.74
N TYR A 44 1.71 -24.82 -3.60
CA TYR A 44 1.22 -24.41 -2.29
C TYR A 44 2.29 -23.60 -1.58
N VAL A 45 2.07 -22.29 -1.50
CA VAL A 45 3.03 -21.35 -0.93
C VAL A 45 3.13 -21.55 0.58
N THR A 46 4.36 -21.62 1.08
CA THR A 46 4.62 -21.87 2.51
C THR A 46 4.32 -20.62 3.35
N PRO A 47 3.97 -20.78 4.63
CA PRO A 47 3.80 -19.64 5.55
C PRO A 47 5.02 -18.71 5.60
N GLU A 48 6.23 -19.26 5.50
CA GLU A 48 7.48 -18.50 5.51
C GLU A 48 7.61 -17.62 4.25
N ALA A 49 7.23 -18.14 3.09
CA ALA A 49 7.21 -17.36 1.85
C ALA A 49 6.18 -16.23 1.93
N PHE A 50 4.99 -16.46 2.50
CA PHE A 50 4.02 -15.39 2.76
C PHE A 50 4.59 -14.30 3.68
N ALA A 51 5.36 -14.66 4.70
CA ALA A 51 6.03 -13.69 5.59
C ALA A 51 7.09 -12.86 4.85
N VAL A 52 7.85 -13.50 3.95
CA VAL A 52 8.82 -12.79 3.09
C VAL A 52 8.12 -11.79 2.17
N TYR A 53 7.04 -12.20 1.50
CA TYR A 53 6.27 -11.29 0.65
C TYR A 53 5.65 -10.14 1.43
N GLN A 54 5.21 -10.40 2.66
CA GLN A 54 4.69 -9.35 3.53
C GLN A 54 5.75 -8.30 3.83
N ALA A 55 6.93 -8.72 4.28
CA ALA A 55 8.03 -7.81 4.59
C ALA A 55 8.47 -7.01 3.35
N LEU A 56 8.53 -7.65 2.18
CA LEU A 56 8.84 -6.98 0.92
C LEU A 56 7.80 -5.90 0.59
N ALA A 57 6.51 -6.23 0.61
CA ALA A 57 5.46 -5.26 0.34
C ALA A 57 5.46 -4.10 1.37
N GLU A 58 5.60 -4.39 2.66
CA GLU A 58 5.71 -3.36 3.69
C GLU A 58 6.89 -2.41 3.43
N SER A 59 8.06 -2.95 3.03
CA SER A 59 9.24 -2.15 2.69
C SER A 59 9.06 -1.27 1.46
N MET A 60 8.14 -1.63 0.55
CA MET A 60 7.77 -0.84 -0.64
C MET A 60 6.74 0.25 -0.36
N GLY A 61 6.30 0.40 0.90
CA GLY A 61 5.42 1.48 1.33
C GLY A 61 3.93 1.24 1.09
N PHE A 62 3.49 -0.02 0.96
CA PHE A 62 2.07 -0.32 1.12
C PHE A 62 1.64 0.09 2.54
N ALA A 63 0.54 0.82 2.64
CA ALA A 63 0.02 1.27 3.93
C ALA A 63 -0.44 0.07 4.78
N TYR A 64 -0.94 -0.98 4.13
CA TYR A 64 -1.33 -2.20 4.80
C TYR A 64 -1.10 -3.42 3.90
N VAL A 65 -0.62 -4.50 4.52
CA VAL A 65 -0.39 -5.79 3.87
C VAL A 65 -1.01 -6.89 4.74
N ALA A 66 -1.91 -7.68 4.16
CA ALA A 66 -2.29 -8.97 4.75
C ALA A 66 -1.75 -10.09 3.88
N SER A 67 -0.97 -11.00 4.47
CA SER A 67 -0.34 -12.09 3.76
C SER A 67 -0.51 -13.39 4.52
N GLY A 68 -1.02 -14.42 3.84
CA GLY A 68 -1.13 -15.75 4.42
C GLY A 68 -2.08 -16.67 3.65
N PRO A 69 -2.01 -18.00 3.87
CA PRO A 69 -2.73 -18.97 3.03
C PRO A 69 -4.25 -18.72 2.95
N MET A 70 -4.86 -18.36 4.09
CA MET A 70 -6.31 -18.15 4.23
C MET A 70 -6.75 -16.71 3.98
N VAL A 71 -5.84 -15.79 3.69
CA VAL A 71 -6.19 -14.38 3.44
C VAL A 71 -7.05 -14.27 2.19
N ARG A 72 -8.04 -13.40 2.26
CA ARG A 72 -8.91 -12.99 1.15
C ARG A 72 -9.03 -11.47 1.15
N SER A 73 -9.50 -10.90 0.05
CA SER A 73 -9.61 -9.45 -0.10
C SER A 73 -10.42 -8.76 1.00
N SER A 74 -11.43 -9.43 1.53
CA SER A 74 -12.29 -8.91 2.61
C SER A 74 -11.76 -9.19 4.02
N TYR A 75 -10.70 -9.98 4.17
CA TYR A 75 -10.16 -10.35 5.48
C TYR A 75 -9.76 -9.09 6.25
N ARG A 76 -10.44 -8.80 7.37
CA ARG A 76 -10.23 -7.61 8.22
C ARG A 76 -10.30 -6.25 7.49
N ALA A 77 -10.98 -6.18 6.34
CA ALA A 77 -11.11 -4.96 5.54
C ALA A 77 -11.67 -3.73 6.31
N GLY A 78 -12.53 -3.95 7.31
CA GLY A 78 -13.07 -2.87 8.15
C GLY A 78 -12.00 -2.19 9.01
N GLU A 79 -11.11 -2.97 9.63
CA GLU A 79 -9.97 -2.43 10.39
C GLU A 79 -9.00 -1.67 9.47
N PHE A 80 -8.89 -2.11 8.21
CA PHE A 80 -8.02 -1.48 7.22
C PHE A 80 -8.57 -0.14 6.76
N TYR A 81 -9.88 -0.06 6.53
CA TYR A 81 -10.55 1.18 6.18
C TYR A 81 -10.33 2.25 7.26
N LEU A 82 -10.52 1.87 8.52
CA LEU A 82 -10.27 2.75 9.67
C LEU A 82 -8.81 3.20 9.75
N THR A 83 -7.86 2.26 9.68
CA THR A 83 -6.43 2.56 9.74
C THR A 83 -5.99 3.50 8.60
N ASN A 84 -6.48 3.27 7.38
CA ASN A 84 -6.20 4.15 6.24
C ASN A 84 -6.84 5.52 6.38
N MET A 85 -8.08 5.63 6.88
CA MET A 85 -8.71 6.92 7.15
C MET A 85 -7.90 7.73 8.17
N LEU A 86 -7.46 7.09 9.26
CA LEU A 86 -6.64 7.74 10.29
C LEU A 86 -5.30 8.23 9.74
N ARG A 87 -4.59 7.40 8.97
CA ARG A 87 -3.32 7.81 8.33
C ARG A 87 -3.50 8.92 7.29
N LYS A 88 -4.57 8.88 6.49
CA LYS A 88 -4.90 9.96 5.53
C LYS A 88 -5.23 11.27 6.25
N GLY A 89 -5.90 11.19 7.40
CA GLY A 89 -6.14 12.34 8.29
C GLY A 89 -4.84 12.98 8.77
N GLN A 90 -3.95 12.17 9.38
CA GLN A 90 -2.64 12.64 9.85
C GLN A 90 -1.80 13.27 8.73
N ARG A 91 -1.78 12.66 7.53
CA ARG A 91 -1.04 13.20 6.38
C ARG A 91 -1.59 14.56 5.93
N ARG A 92 -2.92 14.75 5.96
CA ARG A 92 -3.55 16.05 5.64
C ARG A 92 -3.23 17.11 6.68
N GLU A 93 -3.23 16.76 7.97
CA GLU A 93 -2.89 17.69 9.05
C GLU A 93 -1.45 18.18 8.95
N VAL A 94 -0.49 17.27 8.71
CA VAL A 94 0.92 17.62 8.50
C VAL A 94 1.08 18.53 7.27
N GLN A 95 0.45 18.18 6.15
CA GLN A 95 0.49 19.01 4.94
C GLN A 95 -0.12 20.40 5.14
N GLN A 96 -1.19 20.52 5.93
CA GLN A 96 -1.79 21.82 6.26
C GLN A 96 -0.88 22.65 7.17
N GLN A 97 -0.21 22.02 8.15
CA GLN A 97 0.75 22.70 9.02
C GLN A 97 2.00 23.15 8.25
N GLU A 98 2.54 22.33 7.36
CA GLU A 98 3.66 22.69 6.50
C GLU A 98 3.30 23.83 5.53
N ALA A 99 2.11 23.77 4.92
CA ALA A 99 1.61 24.85 4.06
C ALA A 99 1.40 26.15 4.84
N ALA A 100 0.84 26.09 6.05
CA ALA A 100 0.67 27.25 6.92
C ALA A 100 2.02 27.83 7.38
N ALA A 101 2.98 26.98 7.75
CA ALA A 101 4.33 27.41 8.13
C ALA A 101 5.08 28.04 6.95
N ALA A 102 4.97 27.46 5.74
CA ALA A 102 5.55 28.03 4.53
C ALA A 102 4.93 29.39 4.17
N ALA A 103 3.61 29.55 4.34
CA ALA A 103 2.93 30.83 4.14
C ALA A 103 3.35 31.88 5.18
N ALA A 104 3.59 31.48 6.43
CA ALA A 104 4.06 32.38 7.49
C ALA A 104 5.56 32.76 7.35
N ALA A 105 6.36 31.91 6.72
CA ALA A 105 7.79 32.14 6.49
C ALA A 105 8.08 32.86 5.15
N ALA A 106 7.06 33.10 4.31
CA ALA A 106 7.21 33.88 3.09
C ALA A 106 7.60 35.33 3.45
N PRO A 107 8.72 35.87 2.93
CA PRO A 107 9.12 37.23 3.24
C PRO A 107 8.03 38.19 2.74
N SER A 108 7.53 39.04 3.64
CA SER A 108 6.63 40.13 3.30
C SER A 108 7.37 41.11 2.39
N ALA A 109 7.26 40.90 1.07
CA ALA A 109 7.73 41.83 0.06
C ALA A 109 6.73 43.00 -0.05
N ALA A 110 6.64 43.81 1.00
CA ALA A 110 5.87 45.06 0.98
C ALA A 110 6.41 46.04 2.02
N ALA A 111 7.60 46.60 1.79
CA ALA A 111 7.97 47.93 2.30
C ALA A 111 9.33 48.37 1.75
N VAL A 112 9.41 48.89 0.52
CA VAL A 112 10.16 50.12 0.16
C VAL A 112 9.73 50.49 -1.26
N ALA A 113 8.93 51.55 -1.43
CA ALA A 113 9.02 52.52 -2.53
C ALA A 113 7.78 53.45 -2.57
N ALA A 114 7.79 54.43 -1.67
CA ALA A 114 7.32 55.78 -1.96
C ALA A 114 8.20 56.73 -1.11
N PRO A 115 8.39 58.02 -1.43
CA PRO A 115 7.87 58.80 -2.56
C PRO A 115 9.00 59.55 -3.33
N GLN A 116 8.67 60.12 -4.49
CA GLN A 116 8.91 61.53 -4.87
C GLN A 116 8.03 61.86 -6.08
#